data_AF-A0A932KK89-F1
#
_entry.id   AF-A0A932KK89-F1
#
_cell.length_a   1.000
_cell.length_b   1.000
_cell.length_c   1.000
_cell.angle_alpha   90.00
_cell.angle_beta   90.00
_cell.angle_gamma   90.00
#
_symmetry.space_group_name_H-M   'P 1'
#
loop_
_entity.id
_entity.type
_entity.pdbx_description
1 polymer ?
#
loop_
_entity_poly.entity_id
_entity_poly.type
_entity_poly.pdbx_seq_one_letter_code
_entity_poly.pdbx_strand_id
1 'polypeptide(L)'
;MVQKDGGSRGAGEGGWLVLIYRTPAVPSALRVRVWRRLRTLGAVSLHDGVAMLPASEESEEDFGWLAVEIRERGGEAHVLRAAALNAAEERRIRRTIEPGQRARGRGR
;
A
#
# COMPACT_ATOMS: atom_id res chain seq x y z
N MET A 1 19.30 20.45 -20.11
CA MET A 1 18.05 20.93 -19.46
C MET A 1 17.46 19.76 -18.70
N VAL A 2 17.91 19.58 -17.46
CA VAL A 2 17.40 18.55 -16.54
C VAL A 2 16.42 19.28 -15.64
N GLN A 3 15.12 19.16 -15.92
CA GLN A 3 14.09 19.66 -15.01
C GLN A 3 14.05 18.74 -13.80
N LYS A 4 14.75 19.19 -12.75
CA LYS A 4 14.42 18.90 -11.35
C LYS A 4 13.08 19.57 -11.07
N ASP A 5 11.98 18.83 -11.16
CA ASP A 5 10.75 19.21 -10.49
C ASP A 5 10.67 18.44 -9.18
N GLY A 6 11.24 19.07 -8.15
CA GLY A 6 10.84 18.84 -6.78
C GLY A 6 9.39 19.28 -6.64
N GLY A 7 8.48 18.31 -6.65
CA GLY A 7 7.09 18.48 -6.29
C GLY A 7 6.83 17.83 -4.95
N SER A 8 7.20 18.50 -3.85
CA SER A 8 6.64 18.22 -2.53
C SER A 8 5.15 18.57 -2.56
N ARG A 9 4.31 17.68 -3.10
CA ARG A 9 2.86 17.78 -2.98
C ARG A 9 2.47 17.25 -1.61
N GLY A 10 2.00 18.18 -0.79
CA GLY A 10 1.67 17.98 0.61
C GLY A 10 0.73 16.82 0.87
N ALA A 11 0.79 16.33 2.09
CA ALA A 11 0.05 15.21 2.67
C ALA A 11 -1.48 15.43 2.77
N GLY A 12 -2.13 16.02 1.77
CA GLY A 12 -3.55 16.38 1.81
C GLY A 12 -4.35 16.25 0.51
N GLU A 13 -3.71 16.18 -0.67
CA GLU A 13 -4.41 16.09 -1.96
C GLU A 13 -3.58 15.20 -2.91
N GLY A 14 -3.97 14.02 -3.35
CA GLY A 14 -5.21 13.25 -3.31
C GLY A 14 -4.92 12.00 -4.15
N GLY A 15 -3.88 11.25 -3.75
CA GLY A 15 -3.34 10.13 -4.50
C GLY A 15 -3.42 8.85 -3.69
N TRP A 16 -3.24 7.74 -4.37
CA TRP A 16 -3.31 6.41 -3.79
C TRP A 16 -1.99 5.69 -4.01
N LEU A 17 -1.65 4.81 -3.08
CA LEU A 17 -0.64 3.79 -3.30
C LEU A 17 -1.33 2.46 -3.51
N VAL A 18 -0.88 1.74 -4.53
CA VAL A 18 -1.36 0.40 -4.86
C VAL A 18 -0.17 -0.54 -4.76
N LEU A 19 -0.32 -1.58 -3.95
CA LEU A 19 0.56 -2.74 -3.91
C LEU A 19 -0.09 -3.84 -4.76
N ILE A 20 0.56 -4.19 -5.86
CA ILE A 20 0.24 -5.39 -6.65
C ILE A 20 1.24 -6.47 -6.27
N TYR A 21 0.77 -7.62 -5.80
CA TYR A 21 1.65 -8.66 -5.28
C TYR A 21 1.14 -10.07 -5.53
N ARG A 22 2.08 -11.01 -5.57
CA ARG A 22 1.86 -12.45 -5.60
C ARG A 22 2.81 -13.13 -4.64
N THR A 23 2.29 -13.96 -3.75
CA THR A 23 3.09 -14.83 -2.89
C THR A 23 3.21 -16.22 -3.50
N PRO A 24 4.32 -16.96 -3.30
CA PRO A 24 4.40 -18.37 -3.68
C PRO A 24 3.26 -19.20 -3.09
N ALA A 25 2.89 -20.29 -3.76
CA ALA A 25 1.84 -21.19 -3.28
C ALA A 25 2.23 -21.87 -1.96
N VAL A 26 3.53 -22.14 -1.77
CA VAL A 26 4.12 -22.77 -0.59
C VAL A 26 5.41 -22.00 -0.19
N PRO A 27 5.63 -21.72 1.10
CA PRO A 27 4.74 -21.97 2.24
C PRO A 27 3.62 -20.91 2.37
N SER A 28 2.45 -21.33 2.83
CA SER A 28 1.29 -20.44 3.05
C SER A 28 1.54 -19.36 4.12
N ALA A 29 2.55 -19.54 4.96
CA ALA A 29 2.96 -18.61 6.00
C ALA A 29 3.23 -17.19 5.48
N LEU A 30 3.84 -17.06 4.28
CA LEU A 30 4.07 -15.75 3.70
C LEU A 30 2.76 -15.03 3.37
N ARG A 31 1.83 -15.73 2.70
CA ARG A 31 0.51 -15.17 2.34
C ARG A 31 -0.25 -14.68 3.57
N VAL A 32 -0.27 -15.47 4.64
CA VAL A 32 -0.93 -15.11 5.90
C VAL A 32 -0.28 -13.89 6.54
N ARG A 33 1.06 -13.83 6.55
CA ARG A 33 1.82 -12.69 7.10
C ARG A 33 1.51 -11.40 6.33
N VAL A 34 1.57 -11.45 5.00
CA VAL A 34 1.28 -10.30 4.12
C VAL A 34 -0.13 -9.80 4.37
N TRP A 35 -1.13 -10.69 4.38
CA TRP A 35 -2.52 -10.33 4.66
C TRP A 35 -2.70 -9.68 6.04
N ARG A 36 -2.08 -10.23 7.09
CA ARG A 36 -2.11 -9.64 8.43
C ARG A 36 -1.50 -8.24 8.45
N ARG A 37 -0.34 -8.04 7.80
CA ARG A 37 0.31 -6.73 7.72
C ARG A 37 -0.59 -5.72 7.01
N LEU A 38 -1.16 -6.08 5.86
CA LEU A 38 -2.08 -5.21 5.11
C LEU A 38 -3.29 -4.79 5.97
N ARG A 39 -3.87 -5.71 6.73
CA ARG A 39 -4.95 -5.39 7.67
C ARG A 39 -4.51 -4.44 8.79
N THR A 40 -3.32 -4.64 9.37
CA THR A 40 -2.78 -3.72 10.38
C THR A 40 -2.59 -2.30 9.83
N LEU A 41 -2.16 -2.19 8.57
CA LEU A 41 -2.02 -0.91 7.87
C LEU A 41 -3.38 -0.27 7.54
N GLY A 42 -4.51 -0.98 7.68
CA GLY A 42 -5.81 -0.49 7.20
C GLY A 42 -5.89 -0.43 5.67
N ALA A 43 -5.10 -1.27 4.98
CA ALA A 43 -5.14 -1.35 3.53
C ALA A 43 -6.44 -1.99 3.06
N VAL A 44 -7.03 -1.41 2.02
CA VAL A 44 -8.17 -1.99 1.31
C VAL A 44 -7.65 -2.99 0.28
N SER A 45 -8.18 -4.21 0.28
CA SER A 45 -7.97 -5.15 -0.81
C SER A 45 -9.00 -4.87 -1.91
N LEU A 46 -8.54 -4.43 -3.08
CA LEU A 46 -9.42 -4.24 -4.25
C LEU A 46 -9.74 -5.57 -4.92
N HIS A 47 -8.71 -6.42 -5.05
CA HIS A 47 -8.77 -7.77 -5.61
C HIS A 47 -7.71 -8.65 -4.94
N ASP A 48 -7.71 -9.95 -5.24
CA ASP A 48 -6.62 -10.83 -4.83
C ASP A 48 -5.28 -10.29 -5.34
N GLY A 49 -4.33 -10.12 -4.42
CA GLY A 49 -3.01 -9.58 -4.75
C GLY A 49 -2.99 -8.07 -5.05
N VAL A 50 -4.08 -7.33 -4.81
CA VAL A 50 -4.13 -5.88 -5.04
C VAL A 50 -4.62 -5.17 -3.79
N ALA A 51 -3.72 -4.45 -3.12
CA ALA A 51 -4.02 -3.69 -1.91
C ALA A 51 -3.76 -2.19 -2.11
N MET A 52 -4.49 -1.34 -1.40
CA MET A 52 -4.48 0.10 -1.62
C MET A 52 -4.57 0.91 -0.33
N LEU A 53 -3.87 2.05 -0.32
CA LEU A 53 -3.86 3.03 0.77
C LEU A 53 -3.86 4.46 0.23
N PRO A 54 -4.34 5.45 1.00
CA PRO A 54 -4.08 6.85 0.68
C PRO A 54 -2.57 7.08 0.64
N ALA A 55 -2.09 7.81 -0.37
CA ALA A 55 -0.68 8.09 -0.50
C ALA A 55 -0.22 9.01 0.64
N SER A 56 0.76 8.52 1.40
CA SER A 56 1.49 9.26 2.43
C SER A 56 2.90 8.69 2.48
N GLU A 57 3.85 9.46 2.99
CA GLU A 57 5.24 9.00 3.18
C GLU A 57 5.29 7.70 4.01
N GLU A 58 4.49 7.61 5.08
CA GLU A 58 4.34 6.41 5.89
C GLU A 58 3.84 5.21 5.07
N SER A 59 2.82 5.42 4.22
CA SER A 59 2.29 4.33 3.39
C SER A 59 3.27 3.91 2.29
N GLU A 60 4.11 4.83 1.79
CA GLU A 60 5.19 4.53 0.85
C GLU A 60 6.27 3.67 1.49
N GLU A 61 6.69 4.02 2.71
CA GLU A 61 7.63 3.24 3.50
C GLU A 61 7.08 1.84 3.80
N ASP A 62 5.85 1.75 4.31
CA ASP A 62 5.20 0.49 4.67
C ASP A 62 5.03 -0.46 3.46
N PHE A 63 4.52 0.06 2.33
CA PHE A 63 4.38 -0.74 1.11
C PHE A 63 5.74 -1.07 0.50
N GLY A 64 6.72 -0.17 0.60
CA GLY A 64 8.09 -0.40 0.17
C GLY A 64 8.72 -1.59 0.88
N TRP A 65 8.70 -1.58 2.22
CA TRP A 65 9.21 -2.69 3.05
C TRP A 65 8.47 -4.00 2.78
N LEU A 66 7.14 -3.97 2.71
CA LEU A 66 6.35 -5.16 2.42
C LEU A 66 6.66 -5.73 1.03
N ALA A 67 6.85 -4.88 0.03
CA ALA A 67 7.22 -5.30 -1.32
C ALA A 67 8.62 -5.93 -1.36
N VAL A 68 9.59 -5.41 -0.59
CA VAL A 68 10.91 -6.04 -0.43
C VAL A 68 10.76 -7.41 0.22
N GLU A 69 10.06 -7.53 1.35
CA GLU A 69 9.87 -8.81 2.05
C GLU A 69 9.21 -9.87 1.15
N ILE A 70 8.22 -9.48 0.34
CA ILE A 70 7.55 -10.40 -0.59
C ILE A 70 8.54 -10.91 -1.64
N ARG A 71 9.34 -10.02 -2.24
CA ARG A 71 10.32 -10.40 -3.28
C ARG A 71 11.44 -11.27 -2.73
N GLU A 72 11.99 -10.94 -1.57
CA GLU A 72 13.04 -11.72 -0.90
C GLU A 72 12.62 -13.15 -0.57
N ARG A 73 11.31 -13.36 -0.38
CA ARG A 73 10.72 -14.68 -0.07
C ARG A 73 10.17 -15.38 -1.32
N GLY A 74 10.60 -14.98 -2.51
CA GLY A 74 10.29 -15.64 -3.79
C GLY A 74 8.95 -15.23 -4.41
N GLY A 75 8.30 -14.19 -3.90
CA GLY A 75 7.10 -13.61 -4.50
C GLY A 75 7.41 -12.50 -5.49
N GLU A 76 6.35 -11.86 -5.99
CA GLU A 76 6.41 -10.66 -6.83
C GLU A 76 5.65 -9.54 -6.16
N ALA A 77 6.14 -8.32 -6.30
CA ALA A 77 5.49 -7.14 -5.77
C ALA A 77 5.82 -5.90 -6.61
N HIS A 78 4.88 -4.97 -6.72
CA HIS A 78 5.03 -3.66 -7.33
C HIS A 78 4.27 -2.63 -6.50
N VAL A 79 4.88 -1.46 -6.28
CA VAL A 79 4.24 -0.33 -5.60
C VAL A 79 4.06 0.78 -6.62
N LEU A 80 2.83 1.24 -6.80
CA LEU A 80 2.45 2.24 -7.79
C LEU A 80 1.72 3.38 -7.11
N ARG A 81 1.97 4.60 -7.57
CA ARG A 81 1.08 5.74 -7.29
C ARG A 81 -0.06 5.71 -8.31
N ALA A 82 -1.29 5.88 -7.82
CA ALA A 82 -2.49 5.89 -8.64
C ALA A 82 -3.38 7.08 -8.27
N ALA A 83 -4.27 7.45 -9.20
CA ALA A 83 -5.33 8.40 -8.98
C ALA A 83 -6.67 7.76 -9.38
N ALA A 84 -7.74 8.05 -8.64
CA ALA A 84 -9.08 7.64 -9.05
C ALA A 84 -9.52 8.48 -10.25
N LEU A 85 -10.18 7.85 -11.23
CA LEU A 85 -10.64 8.55 -12.44
C LEU A 85 -11.80 9.52 -12.16
N ASN A 86 -12.54 9.30 -11.08
CA ASN A 86 -13.61 10.19 -10.67
C ASN A 86 -13.79 10.22 -9.14
N ALA A 87 -14.44 11.27 -8.65
CA ALA A 87 -14.64 11.49 -7.22
C ALA A 87 -15.61 10.49 -6.57
N ALA A 88 -16.52 9.87 -7.33
CA ALA A 88 -17.43 8.85 -6.78
C ALA A 88 -16.68 7.56 -6.42
N GLU A 89 -15.77 7.14 -7.29
CA GLU A 89 -14.83 6.04 -7.09
C GLU A 89 -13.94 6.30 -5.87
N GLU A 90 -13.33 7.49 -5.80
CA GLU A 90 -12.48 7.88 -4.68
C GLU A 90 -13.22 7.82 -3.34
N ARG A 91 -14.43 8.39 -3.29
CA ARG A 91 -15.28 8.36 -2.08
C ARG A 91 -15.66 6.94 -1.69
N ARG A 92 -15.95 6.07 -2.65
CA ARG A 92 -16.29 4.67 -2.38
C ARG A 92 -15.13 3.95 -1.71
N ILE A 93 -13.93 4.03 -2.29
CA ILE A 93 -12.72 3.38 -1.77
C ILE A 93 -12.36 3.93 -0.39
N ARG A 94 -12.44 5.26 -0.21
CA ARG A 94 -12.12 5.91 1.06
C ARG A 94 -13.02 5.46 2.22
N ARG A 95 -14.29 5.12 1.96
CA ARG A 95 -15.21 4.57 2.97
C ARG A 95 -14.88 3.14 3.39
N THR A 96 -14.20 2.39 2.54
CA THR A 96 -13.84 0.99 2.82
C THR A 96 -12.53 0.90 3.63
N ILE A 97 -11.73 1.96 3.66
CA ILE A 97 -10.52 1.99 4.49
C ILE A 97 -10.93 1.90 5.96
N GLU A 98 -10.59 0.78 6.58
CA GLU A 98 -10.70 0.59 8.01
C GLU A 98 -9.66 1.52 8.68
N PRO A 99 -10.03 2.23 9.77
CA PRO A 99 -9.05 2.92 10.60
C PRO A 99 -8.07 1.87 11.16
N GLY A 100 -6.96 1.66 10.46
CA GLY A 100 -5.88 0.79 10.93
C GLY A 100 -5.34 1.35 12.24
N GLN A 101 -4.87 0.48 13.14
CA GLN A 101 -4.22 0.88 14.39
C GLN A 101 -2.83 1.50 14.14
N ARG A 102 -2.75 2.52 13.29
CA ARG A 102 -1.54 3.23 12.85
C ARG A 102 -0.83 3.99 13.98
N ALA A 103 -1.46 4.11 15.15
CA ALA A 103 -1.00 4.97 16.24
C ALA A 103 -0.25 4.26 17.40
N ARG A 104 0.05 2.95 17.35
CA ARG A 104 0.78 2.31 18.48
C ARG A 104 1.91 1.39 18.01
N GLY A 105 3.13 1.93 18.06
CA GLY A 105 4.34 1.14 18.22
C GLY A 105 5.29 1.10 17.02
N ARG A 106 6.02 2.19 16.77
CA ARG A 106 7.41 2.08 16.30
C ARG A 106 8.31 1.82 17.52
N GLY A 107 8.20 0.61 18.06
CA GLY A 107 9.21 0.03 18.95
C GLY A 107 10.30 -0.56 18.06
N ARG A 108 11.54 -0.17 18.38
CA ARG A 108 12.78 -0.60 17.76
C ARG A 108 12.92 -2.11 17.59
#